data_AF-B6GB65-F1
#
_entry.id   AF-B6GB65-F1
#
_cell.length_a   1.000
_cell.length_b   1.000
_cell.length_c   1.000
_cell.angle_alpha   90.00
_cell.angle_beta   90.00
_cell.angle_gamma   90.00
#
_symmetry.space_group_name_H-M   'P 1'
#
loop_
_entity.id
_entity.type
_entity.pdbx_description
1 polymer ?
#
loop_
_entity_poly.entity_id
_entity_poly.type
_entity_poly.pdbx_seq_one_letter_code
_entity_poly.pdbx_strand_id
1 'polypeptide(L)'
;MSNDKRATKPGHSTSPLGRRTLIALTALCIVSLLGHIALLPHMPEMIPTHWDAAGTVDGWTGRTAIVALDALPLLFLFMFHIIPRMDPRGQAYERMGLFYTGFVILFTIFIVAMTWSSELTVFGILPESDSPIGPATSIAVGVGLMLLGNYMPKIKRSYTFGVRTPWALDDDDNWRLTHRFCGIACVLAGIAVVGAGALSLQHGEIAFWVVMAAVLGAGIVTYLYSFLVYRNGNRPLRTR
;
A
#
# COMPACT_ATOMS: atom_id res chain seq x y z
N MET A 1 -34.62 24.07 -25.46
CA MET A 1 -34.00 25.06 -24.57
C MET A 1 -33.62 24.37 -23.26
N SER A 2 -32.33 24.48 -22.93
CA SER A 2 -31.62 24.13 -21.69
C SER A 2 -32.38 23.40 -20.57
N ASN A 3 -32.08 22.12 -20.39
CA ASN A 3 -32.29 21.43 -19.10
C ASN A 3 -31.04 21.71 -18.26
N ASP A 4 -31.09 22.79 -17.49
CA ASP A 4 -29.95 23.31 -16.76
C ASP A 4 -29.50 22.32 -15.69
N LYS A 5 -28.22 22.00 -15.77
CA LYS A 5 -27.54 21.01 -14.95
C LYS A 5 -27.63 21.50 -13.51
N ARG A 6 -28.30 20.74 -12.63
CA ARG A 6 -28.10 20.87 -11.19
C ARG A 6 -26.62 20.65 -10.91
N ALA A 7 -25.87 21.74 -10.83
CA ALA A 7 -24.56 21.78 -10.22
C ALA A 7 -24.76 21.36 -8.76
N THR A 8 -24.55 20.07 -8.51
CA THR A 8 -24.37 19.54 -7.16
C THR A 8 -23.22 20.33 -6.55
N LYS A 9 -23.52 21.17 -5.55
CA LYS A 9 -22.52 21.82 -4.70
C LYS A 9 -21.44 20.79 -4.33
N PRO A 10 -20.14 21.14 -4.33
CA PRO A 10 -19.13 20.24 -3.82
C PRO A 10 -19.40 20.03 -2.34
N GLY A 11 -20.11 18.94 -2.00
CA GLY A 11 -20.27 18.49 -0.63
C GLY A 11 -18.86 18.27 -0.10
N HIS A 12 -18.53 18.94 1.00
CA HIS A 12 -17.29 18.71 1.74
C HIS A 12 -17.22 17.21 2.04
N SER A 13 -16.39 16.47 1.30
CA SER A 13 -16.24 15.03 1.50
C SER A 13 -15.67 14.84 2.90
N THR A 14 -16.42 14.16 3.75
CA THR A 14 -15.93 13.79 5.07
C THR A 14 -14.94 12.65 4.90
N SER A 15 -13.83 12.65 5.65
CA SER A 15 -12.91 11.52 5.60
C SER A 15 -13.69 10.24 5.97
N PRO A 16 -13.56 9.15 5.21
CA PRO A 16 -14.23 7.88 5.52
C PRO A 16 -13.78 7.29 6.88
N LEU A 17 -12.66 7.78 7.42
CA LEU A 17 -12.14 7.39 8.72
C LEU A 17 -13.03 7.92 9.84
N GLY A 18 -13.57 7.00 10.64
CA GLY A 18 -14.28 7.35 11.87
C GLY A 18 -13.37 8.12 12.83
N ARG A 19 -13.93 9.14 13.51
CA ARG A 19 -13.18 10.01 14.44
C ARG A 19 -12.43 9.21 15.52
N ARG A 20 -13.04 8.16 16.05
CA ARG A 20 -12.43 7.27 17.07
C ARG A 20 -11.21 6.54 16.52
N THR A 21 -11.33 5.98 15.32
CA THR A 21 -10.23 5.28 14.64
C THR A 21 -9.06 6.24 14.37
N LEU A 22 -9.36 7.44 13.86
CA LEU A 22 -8.32 8.44 13.61
C LEU A 22 -7.58 8.83 14.89
N ILE A 23 -8.31 9.09 15.98
CA ILE A 23 -7.69 9.42 17.28
C ILE A 23 -6.82 8.25 17.77
N ALA A 24 -7.33 7.02 17.69
CA ALA A 24 -6.59 5.83 18.13
C ALA A 24 -5.29 5.62 17.31
N LEU A 25 -5.37 5.72 15.97
CA LEU A 25 -4.19 5.61 15.10
C LEU A 25 -3.21 6.76 15.30
N THR A 26 -3.70 7.98 15.51
CA THR A 26 -2.85 9.14 15.79
C THR A 26 -2.14 8.97 17.12
N ALA A 27 -2.84 8.51 18.16
CA ALA A 27 -2.26 8.21 19.46
C ALA A 27 -1.19 7.10 19.32
N LEU A 28 -1.46 6.03 18.57
CA LEU A 28 -0.49 4.98 18.27
C LEU A 28 0.78 5.54 17.61
N CYS A 29 0.64 6.35 16.55
CA CYS A 29 1.79 6.95 15.86
C CYS A 29 2.59 7.90 16.78
N ILE A 30 1.91 8.72 17.59
CA ILE A 30 2.58 9.63 18.53
C ILE A 30 3.30 8.84 19.62
N VAL A 31 2.66 7.84 20.23
CA VAL A 31 3.29 6.99 21.25
C VAL A 31 4.49 6.26 20.66
N SER A 32 4.38 5.73 19.44
CA SER A 32 5.49 5.10 18.72
C SER A 32 6.65 6.07 18.54
N LEU A 33 6.39 7.27 18.01
CA LEU A 33 7.42 8.29 17.79
C LEU A 33 8.09 8.75 19.09
N LEU A 34 7.32 8.90 20.16
CA LEU A 34 7.88 9.21 21.48
C LEU A 34 8.77 8.08 22.02
N GLY A 35 8.39 6.82 21.76
CA GLY A 35 9.22 5.65 22.08
C GLY A 35 10.56 5.69 21.36
N HIS A 36 10.55 5.95 20.05
CA HIS A 36 11.75 6.10 19.22
C HIS A 36 12.66 7.23 19.73
N ILE A 37 12.09 8.41 19.99
CA ILE A 37 12.84 9.56 20.54
C ILE A 37 13.44 9.25 21.92
N ALA A 38 12.73 8.52 22.78
CA ALA A 38 13.23 8.13 24.10
C ALA A 38 14.39 7.12 24.03
N LEU A 39 14.36 6.23 23.03
CA LEU A 39 15.41 5.24 22.80
C LEU A 39 16.62 5.80 22.05
N LEU A 40 16.44 6.87 21.27
CA LEU A 40 17.45 7.47 20.41
C LEU A 40 18.81 7.72 21.09
N PRO A 41 18.90 8.22 22.35
CA PRO A 41 20.18 8.43 23.02
C PRO A 41 20.99 7.14 23.25
N HIS A 42 20.30 6.00 23.33
CA HIS A 42 20.88 4.68 23.60
C HIS A 42 21.23 3.90 22.31
N MET A 43 20.91 4.45 21.14
CA MET A 43 21.20 3.81 19.86
C MET A 43 22.65 4.05 19.42
N PRO A 44 23.23 3.17 18.58
CA PRO A 44 24.51 3.40 17.93
C PRO A 44 24.48 4.60 16.96
N GLU A 45 25.65 5.02 16.45
CA GLU A 45 25.70 6.07 15.40
C GLU A 45 25.07 5.63 14.08
N MET A 46 25.21 4.35 13.74
CA MET A 46 24.63 3.72 12.55
C MET A 46 23.61 2.68 12.96
N ILE A 47 22.40 2.77 12.42
CA ILE A 47 21.26 1.93 12.77
C ILE A 47 20.81 1.17 11.51
N PRO A 48 20.51 -0.15 11.60
CA PRO A 48 19.98 -0.92 10.48
C PRO A 48 18.60 -0.37 10.11
N THR A 49 18.39 -0.06 8.83
CA THR A 49 17.12 0.51 8.33
C THR A 49 16.57 -0.20 7.11
N HIS A 50 17.32 -1.12 6.53
CA HIS A 50 16.88 -1.93 5.41
C HIS A 50 17.37 -3.37 5.57
N TRP A 51 16.50 -4.29 5.17
CA TRP A 51 16.74 -5.72 5.16
C TRP A 51 16.43 -6.24 3.76
N ASP A 52 17.27 -7.11 3.26
CA ASP A 52 17.02 -7.81 2.01
C ASP A 52 15.87 -8.83 2.15
N ALA A 53 15.55 -9.53 1.06
CA ALA A 53 14.50 -10.55 1.08
C ALA A 53 14.79 -11.67 2.11
N ALA A 54 16.06 -12.05 2.29
CA ALA A 54 16.47 -13.08 3.26
C ALA A 54 16.42 -12.60 4.71
N GLY A 55 16.21 -11.29 4.94
CA GLY A 55 16.23 -10.70 6.27
C GLY A 55 17.63 -10.34 6.75
N THR A 56 18.60 -10.21 5.83
CA THR A 56 19.93 -9.71 6.12
C THR A 56 19.95 -8.20 6.03
N VAL A 57 20.54 -7.52 7.01
CA VAL A 57 20.73 -6.07 6.95
C VAL A 57 21.72 -5.71 5.85
N ASP A 58 21.27 -4.93 4.87
CA ASP A 58 22.07 -4.43 3.75
C ASP A 58 22.05 -2.89 3.66
N GLY A 59 21.29 -2.21 4.52
CA GLY A 59 21.20 -0.75 4.55
C GLY A 59 21.16 -0.17 5.97
N TRP A 60 21.92 0.91 6.15
CA TRP A 60 22.12 1.58 7.44
C TRP A 60 21.90 3.09 7.30
N THR A 61 21.40 3.70 8.37
CA THR A 61 21.16 5.15 8.44
C THR A 61 21.76 5.72 9.72
N GLY A 62 22.20 6.99 9.66
CA GLY A 62 22.71 7.69 10.84
C GLY A 62 21.62 7.96 11.89
N ARG A 63 22.02 8.01 13.16
CA ARG A 63 21.12 8.20 14.32
C ARG A 63 20.16 9.39 14.19
N THR A 64 20.55 10.50 13.58
CA THR A 64 19.66 11.66 13.43
C THR A 64 18.68 11.51 12.27
N ALA A 65 19.06 10.76 11.23
CA ALA A 65 18.25 10.58 10.05
C ALA A 65 17.13 9.54 10.24
N ILE A 66 17.28 8.60 11.18
CA ILE A 66 16.21 7.62 11.49
C ILE A 66 14.93 8.28 12.00
N VAL A 67 15.05 9.42 12.69
CA VAL A 67 13.89 10.18 13.19
C VAL A 67 12.94 10.59 12.07
N ALA A 68 13.45 10.82 10.85
CA ALA A 68 12.63 11.09 9.68
C ALA A 68 11.84 9.85 9.23
N LEU A 69 12.44 8.66 9.33
CA LEU A 69 11.78 7.38 9.07
C LEU A 69 10.71 7.08 10.14
N ASP A 70 11.02 7.36 11.40
CA ASP A 70 10.12 7.17 12.55
C ASP A 70 8.88 8.07 12.49
N ALA A 71 8.98 9.21 11.78
CA ALA A 71 7.87 10.11 11.54
C ALA A 71 6.97 9.69 10.37
N LEU A 72 7.39 8.74 9.53
CA LEU A 72 6.63 8.28 8.36
C LEU A 72 5.23 7.74 8.68
N PRO A 73 4.99 6.93 9.74
CA PRO A 73 3.64 6.49 10.09
C PRO A 73 2.67 7.66 10.29
N LEU A 74 3.13 8.72 10.96
CA LEU A 74 2.31 9.91 11.22
C LEU A 74 2.08 10.71 9.95
N LEU A 75 3.11 10.87 9.12
CA LEU A 75 3.01 11.53 7.81
C LEU A 75 2.01 10.82 6.90
N PHE A 76 2.10 9.49 6.77
CA PHE A 76 1.18 8.71 5.94
C PHE A 76 -0.25 8.73 6.48
N LEU A 77 -0.44 8.62 7.80
CA LEU A 77 -1.77 8.73 8.40
C LEU A 77 -2.41 10.11 8.11
N PHE A 78 -1.62 11.18 8.23
CA PHE A 78 -2.05 12.53 7.86
C PHE A 78 -2.41 12.62 6.37
N MET A 79 -1.57 12.06 5.50
CA MET A 79 -1.80 12.01 4.06
C MET A 79 -3.10 11.26 3.72
N PHE A 80 -3.34 10.08 4.28
CA PHE A 80 -4.60 9.33 4.09
C PHE A 80 -5.81 10.06 4.67
N HIS A 81 -5.63 10.85 5.72
CA HIS A 81 -6.71 11.71 6.18
C HIS A 81 -7.06 12.79 5.15
N ILE A 82 -6.07 13.40 4.50
CA ILE A 82 -6.27 14.53 3.58
C ILE A 82 -6.71 14.11 2.18
N ILE A 83 -6.15 13.04 1.60
CA ILE A 83 -6.40 12.63 0.21
C ILE A 83 -7.90 12.61 -0.16
N PRO A 84 -8.80 11.97 0.61
CA PRO A 84 -10.23 11.92 0.27
C PRO A 84 -10.89 13.31 0.23
N ARG A 85 -10.35 14.30 0.96
CA ARG A 85 -10.87 15.67 0.97
C ARG A 85 -10.43 16.50 -0.22
N MET A 86 -9.25 16.19 -0.76
CA MET A 86 -8.70 16.89 -1.93
C MET A 86 -9.25 16.34 -3.24
N ASP A 87 -9.69 15.08 -3.30
CA ASP A 87 -10.23 14.49 -4.52
C ASP A 87 -11.60 15.13 -4.88
N PRO A 88 -11.76 15.72 -6.08
CA PRO A 88 -13.05 16.19 -6.59
C PRO A 88 -14.15 15.11 -6.59
N ARG A 89 -13.75 13.82 -6.62
CA ARG A 89 -14.62 12.64 -6.50
C ARG A 89 -14.55 11.97 -5.12
N GLY A 90 -14.32 12.75 -4.04
CA GLY A 90 -14.24 12.29 -2.65
C GLY A 90 -15.39 11.38 -2.19
N GLN A 91 -16.61 11.59 -2.71
CA GLN A 91 -17.79 10.74 -2.42
C GLN A 91 -17.62 9.26 -2.83
N ALA A 92 -16.66 8.95 -3.70
CA ALA A 92 -16.32 7.57 -4.02
C ALA A 92 -15.73 6.87 -2.78
N TYR A 93 -14.91 7.57 -1.98
CA TYR A 93 -14.28 7.04 -0.78
C TYR A 93 -15.27 6.75 0.35
N GLU A 94 -16.32 7.57 0.50
CA GLU A 94 -17.38 7.34 1.50
C GLU A 94 -18.09 6.00 1.27
N ARG A 95 -18.30 5.61 0.00
CA ARG A 95 -18.85 4.29 -0.37
C ARG A 95 -17.87 3.15 -0.18
N MET A 96 -16.57 3.44 -0.09
CA MET A 96 -15.50 2.48 0.19
C MET A 96 -15.14 2.40 1.68
N GLY A 97 -15.88 3.10 2.54
CA GLY A 97 -15.42 3.50 3.88
C GLY A 97 -14.85 2.38 4.76
N LEU A 98 -15.46 1.20 4.79
CA LEU A 98 -14.97 0.07 5.60
C LEU A 98 -13.62 -0.47 5.06
N PHE A 99 -13.50 -0.65 3.75
CA PHE A 99 -12.25 -1.11 3.14
C PHE A 99 -11.15 -0.07 3.29
N TYR A 100 -11.47 1.21 3.03
CA TYR A 100 -10.51 2.30 3.20
C TYR A 100 -10.02 2.39 4.64
N THR A 101 -10.94 2.29 5.62
CA THR A 101 -10.58 2.29 7.04
C THR A 101 -9.71 1.09 7.40
N GLY A 102 -10.06 -0.11 6.93
CA GLY A 102 -9.26 -1.31 7.13
C GLY A 102 -7.86 -1.20 6.52
N PHE A 103 -7.76 -0.67 5.30
CA PHE A 103 -6.49 -0.39 4.64
C PHE A 103 -5.62 0.58 5.44
N VAL A 104 -6.17 1.72 5.87
CA VAL A 104 -5.42 2.71 6.66
C VAL A 104 -4.97 2.12 7.99
N ILE A 105 -5.82 1.35 8.69
CA ILE A 105 -5.44 0.67 9.93
C ILE A 105 -4.29 -0.30 9.68
N LEU A 106 -4.44 -1.22 8.72
CA LEU A 106 -3.44 -2.25 8.42
C LEU A 106 -2.11 -1.61 7.99
N PHE A 107 -2.16 -0.64 7.08
CA PHE A 107 -0.97 0.08 6.61
C PHE A 107 -0.28 0.82 7.74
N THR A 108 -1.03 1.52 8.61
CA THR A 108 -0.45 2.26 9.74
C THR A 108 0.25 1.30 10.71
N ILE A 109 -0.40 0.20 11.07
CA ILE A 109 0.18 -0.82 11.96
C ILE A 109 1.43 -1.43 11.31
N PHE A 110 1.39 -1.73 10.02
CA PHE A 110 2.51 -2.28 9.27
C PHE A 110 3.72 -1.32 9.26
N ILE A 111 3.53 -0.04 8.91
CA ILE A 111 4.63 0.93 8.91
C ILE A 111 5.17 1.17 10.33
N VAL A 112 4.30 1.24 11.35
CA VAL A 112 4.76 1.32 12.75
C VAL A 112 5.63 0.10 13.09
N ALA A 113 5.17 -1.12 12.79
CA ALA A 113 5.96 -2.33 13.03
C ALA A 113 7.32 -2.32 12.29
N MET A 114 7.35 -1.80 11.05
CA MET A 114 8.59 -1.62 10.28
C MET A 114 9.53 -0.57 10.88
N THR A 115 9.02 0.50 11.51
CA THR A 115 9.92 1.43 12.21
C THR A 115 10.58 0.75 13.41
N TRP A 116 9.81 -0.01 14.20
CA TRP A 116 10.32 -0.73 15.37
C TRP A 116 11.30 -1.86 15.06
N SER A 117 11.42 -2.32 13.82
CA SER A 117 12.36 -3.39 13.49
C SER A 117 13.82 -2.94 13.65
N SER A 118 14.11 -1.66 13.43
CA SER A 118 15.43 -1.07 13.63
C SER A 118 15.88 -1.17 15.09
N GLU A 119 15.05 -0.77 16.04
CA GLU A 119 15.33 -0.85 17.48
C GLU A 119 15.47 -2.30 17.94
N LEU A 120 14.55 -3.16 17.50
CA LEU A 120 14.57 -4.58 17.87
C LEU A 120 15.86 -5.26 17.39
N THR A 121 16.39 -4.89 16.23
CA THR A 121 17.69 -5.38 15.75
C THR A 121 18.85 -4.79 16.58
N VAL A 122 18.85 -3.48 16.86
CA VAL A 122 19.89 -2.83 17.68
C VAL A 122 20.00 -3.43 19.08
N PHE A 123 18.87 -3.75 19.71
CA PHE A 123 18.86 -4.36 21.05
C PHE A 123 19.09 -5.87 21.04
N GLY A 124 19.40 -6.46 19.88
CA GLY A 124 19.72 -7.89 19.74
C GLY A 124 18.52 -8.82 19.93
N ILE A 125 17.28 -8.31 19.85
CA ILE A 125 16.06 -9.12 19.91
C ILE A 125 15.85 -9.81 18.55
N LEU A 126 16.17 -9.11 17.46
CA LEU A 126 16.15 -9.65 16.10
C LEU A 126 17.58 -9.75 15.58
N PRO A 127 17.97 -10.89 14.95
CA PRO A 127 19.31 -11.03 14.40
C PRO A 127 19.49 -10.12 13.18
N GLU A 128 20.74 -9.73 12.91
CA GLU A 128 21.12 -8.93 11.74
C GLU A 128 21.15 -9.75 10.44
N SER A 129 21.38 -11.07 10.55
CA SER A 129 21.32 -12.05 9.47
C SER A 129 20.19 -13.03 9.72
N ASP A 130 19.54 -13.52 8.64
CA ASP A 130 18.43 -14.48 8.70
C ASP A 130 17.26 -14.01 9.59
N SER A 131 17.04 -12.69 9.62
CA SER A 131 15.99 -12.09 10.43
C SER A 131 14.61 -12.48 9.91
N PRO A 132 13.64 -12.79 10.78
CA PRO A 132 12.27 -13.03 10.35
C PRO A 132 11.60 -11.80 9.69
N ILE A 133 12.23 -10.61 9.77
CA ILE A 133 11.76 -9.37 9.14
C ILE A 133 11.56 -9.54 7.63
N GLY A 134 12.51 -10.16 6.91
CA GLY A 134 12.43 -10.32 5.45
C GLY A 134 11.21 -11.16 5.02
N PRO A 135 11.07 -12.40 5.52
CA PRO A 135 9.89 -13.24 5.30
C PRO A 135 8.59 -12.58 5.78
N ALA A 136 8.57 -11.98 6.98
CA ALA A 136 7.37 -11.34 7.54
C ALA A 136 6.91 -10.15 6.68
N THR A 137 7.84 -9.33 6.20
CA THR A 137 7.57 -8.21 5.31
C THR A 137 7.00 -8.70 3.98
N SER A 138 7.61 -9.72 3.40
CA SER A 138 7.13 -10.35 2.16
C SER A 138 5.70 -10.88 2.33
N ILE A 139 5.42 -11.60 3.41
CA ILE A 139 4.08 -12.12 3.70
C ILE A 139 3.07 -10.97 3.89
N ALA A 140 3.41 -9.94 4.66
CA ALA A 140 2.55 -8.79 4.89
C ALA A 140 2.22 -8.04 3.59
N VAL A 141 3.23 -7.79 2.75
CA VAL A 141 3.05 -7.15 1.43
C VAL A 141 2.21 -8.03 0.51
N GLY A 142 2.47 -9.33 0.46
CA GLY A 142 1.71 -10.27 -0.37
C GLY A 142 0.24 -10.36 0.03
N VAL A 143 -0.06 -10.44 1.33
CA VAL A 143 -1.44 -10.38 1.86
C VAL A 143 -2.09 -9.04 1.53
N GLY A 144 -1.35 -7.94 1.69
CA GLY A 144 -1.81 -6.59 1.29
C GLY A 144 -2.21 -6.52 -0.18
N LEU A 145 -1.39 -7.09 -1.08
CA LEU A 145 -1.69 -7.18 -2.51
C LEU A 145 -2.94 -8.04 -2.80
N MET A 146 -3.14 -9.14 -2.08
CA MET A 146 -4.33 -9.97 -2.21
C MET A 146 -5.60 -9.22 -1.77
N LEU A 147 -5.55 -8.52 -0.63
CA LEU A 147 -6.66 -7.71 -0.13
C LEU A 147 -6.99 -6.57 -1.09
N LEU A 148 -5.97 -5.87 -1.58
CA LEU A 148 -6.13 -4.79 -2.55
C LEU A 148 -6.67 -5.32 -3.89
N GLY A 149 -6.13 -6.45 -4.37
CA GLY A 149 -6.57 -7.09 -5.60
C GLY A 149 -8.02 -7.56 -5.54
N ASN A 150 -8.46 -8.15 -4.44
CA ASN A 150 -9.85 -8.53 -4.23
C ASN A 150 -10.80 -7.32 -4.20
N TYR A 151 -10.29 -6.14 -3.81
CA TYR A 151 -11.08 -4.91 -3.78
C TYR A 151 -11.06 -4.13 -5.09
N MET A 152 -10.02 -4.30 -5.91
CA MET A 152 -9.83 -3.58 -7.18
C MET A 152 -11.08 -3.52 -8.07
N PRO A 153 -11.84 -4.62 -8.29
CA PRO A 153 -13.04 -4.59 -9.13
C PRO A 153 -14.20 -3.74 -8.59
N LYS A 154 -14.16 -3.38 -7.30
CA LYS A 154 -15.18 -2.57 -6.62
C LYS A 154 -14.86 -1.07 -6.67
N ILE A 155 -13.65 -0.70 -7.07
CA ILE A 155 -13.20 0.69 -7.15
C ILE A 155 -13.92 1.36 -8.32
N LYS A 156 -14.64 2.43 -8.04
CA LYS A 156 -15.27 3.29 -9.05
C LYS A 156 -14.24 4.27 -9.61
N ARG A 157 -14.49 4.76 -10.84
CA ARG A 157 -13.63 5.74 -11.51
C ARG A 157 -13.34 6.96 -10.62
N SER A 158 -12.09 7.10 -10.22
CA SER A 158 -11.56 8.19 -9.41
C SER A 158 -10.28 8.75 -10.03
N TYR A 159 -9.94 10.00 -9.72
CA TYR A 159 -8.72 10.63 -10.26
C TYR A 159 -7.47 10.31 -9.42
N THR A 160 -7.67 9.80 -8.20
CA THR A 160 -6.60 9.58 -7.22
C THR A 160 -6.30 8.11 -6.98
N PHE A 161 -7.26 7.19 -7.16
CA PHE A 161 -7.12 5.77 -6.82
C PHE A 161 -7.49 4.84 -7.98
N GLY A 162 -6.65 3.83 -8.22
CA GLY A 162 -6.84 2.82 -9.26
C GLY A 162 -5.87 2.93 -10.44
N VAL A 163 -6.13 2.16 -11.50
CA VAL A 163 -5.33 2.09 -12.73
C VAL A 163 -5.73 3.23 -13.67
N ARG A 164 -4.91 4.29 -13.72
CA ARG A 164 -5.21 5.56 -14.41
C ARG A 164 -4.61 5.62 -15.81
N THR A 165 -5.03 4.72 -16.69
CA THR A 165 -4.71 4.85 -18.11
C THR A 165 -5.64 5.89 -18.78
N PRO A 166 -5.16 6.67 -19.77
CA PRO A 166 -5.97 7.71 -20.41
C PRO A 166 -7.33 7.21 -20.91
N TRP A 167 -7.35 6.00 -21.47
CA TRP A 167 -8.56 5.35 -21.97
C TRP A 167 -9.48 4.78 -20.87
N ALA A 168 -8.94 4.31 -19.74
CA ALA A 168 -9.78 3.87 -18.62
C ALA A 168 -10.42 5.05 -17.88
N LEU A 169 -9.80 6.23 -17.93
CA LEU A 169 -10.40 7.45 -17.39
C LEU A 169 -11.53 7.99 -18.28
N ASP A 170 -11.48 7.73 -19.58
CA ASP A 170 -12.49 8.18 -20.54
C ASP A 170 -13.78 7.33 -20.48
N ASP A 171 -13.62 6.01 -20.31
CA ASP A 171 -14.72 5.04 -20.43
C ASP A 171 -14.91 4.16 -19.17
N ASP A 172 -16.15 4.07 -18.68
CA ASP A 172 -16.48 3.33 -17.44
C ASP A 172 -16.45 1.79 -17.63
N ASP A 173 -16.67 1.27 -18.84
CA ASP A 173 -16.54 -0.15 -19.15
C ASP A 173 -15.07 -0.57 -19.17
N ASN A 174 -14.22 0.24 -19.79
CA ASN A 174 -12.77 0.01 -19.77
C ASN A 174 -12.19 0.08 -18.35
N TRP A 175 -12.64 1.06 -17.54
CA TRP A 175 -12.31 1.12 -16.13
C TRP A 175 -12.65 -0.18 -15.40
N ARG A 176 -13.89 -0.66 -15.53
CA ARG A 176 -14.37 -1.86 -14.84
C ARG A 176 -13.62 -3.12 -15.27
N LEU A 177 -13.38 -3.29 -16.57
CA LEU A 177 -12.66 -4.45 -17.11
C LEU A 177 -11.20 -4.44 -16.64
N THR A 178 -10.53 -3.30 -16.74
CA THR A 178 -9.14 -3.12 -16.31
C THR A 178 -8.99 -3.42 -14.82
N HIS A 179 -9.87 -2.88 -13.97
CA HIS A 179 -9.81 -3.08 -12.52
C HIS A 179 -10.16 -4.51 -12.11
N ARG A 180 -11.04 -5.19 -12.86
CA ARG A 180 -11.31 -6.62 -12.65
C ARG A 180 -10.08 -7.47 -12.95
N PHE A 181 -9.42 -7.20 -14.07
CA PHE A 181 -8.19 -7.90 -14.45
C PHE A 181 -7.04 -7.60 -13.48
N CYS A 182 -6.83 -6.32 -13.16
CA CYS A 182 -5.86 -5.86 -12.18
C CYS A 182 -6.06 -6.56 -10.83
N GLY A 183 -7.31 -6.70 -10.39
CA GLY A 183 -7.63 -7.41 -9.16
C GLY A 183 -7.13 -8.86 -9.14
N ILE A 184 -7.35 -9.60 -10.23
CA ILE A 184 -6.87 -10.97 -10.39
C ILE A 184 -5.34 -11.00 -10.42
N ALA A 185 -4.71 -10.12 -11.20
CA ALA A 185 -3.26 -10.03 -11.30
C ALA A 185 -2.60 -9.71 -9.95
N CYS A 186 -3.16 -8.78 -9.17
CA CYS A 186 -2.70 -8.44 -7.83
C CYS A 186 -2.86 -9.60 -6.84
N VAL A 187 -3.96 -10.36 -6.90
CA VAL A 187 -4.13 -11.56 -6.05
C VAL A 187 -3.10 -12.62 -6.38
N LEU A 188 -2.89 -12.92 -7.67
CA LEU A 188 -1.88 -13.90 -8.10
C LEU A 188 -0.45 -13.45 -7.73
N ALA A 189 -0.14 -12.17 -7.92
CA ALA A 189 1.12 -11.60 -7.50
C ALA A 189 1.31 -11.70 -5.98
N GLY A 190 0.27 -11.39 -5.20
CA GLY A 190 0.30 -11.51 -3.75
C GLY A 190 0.55 -12.95 -3.27
N ILE A 191 -0.09 -13.94 -3.90
CA ILE A 191 0.18 -15.37 -3.61
C ILE A 191 1.64 -15.73 -3.91
N ALA A 192 2.17 -15.28 -5.06
CA ALA A 192 3.58 -15.52 -5.41
C ALA A 192 4.54 -14.86 -4.41
N VAL A 193 4.24 -13.64 -3.95
CA VAL A 193 5.04 -12.90 -2.96
C VAL A 193 5.00 -13.59 -1.59
N VAL A 194 3.84 -14.09 -1.14
CA VAL A 194 3.74 -14.89 0.10
C VAL A 194 4.58 -16.17 -0.01
N GLY A 195 4.49 -16.88 -1.15
CA GLY A 195 5.29 -18.07 -1.41
C GLY A 195 6.80 -17.77 -1.43
N ALA A 196 7.19 -16.64 -2.02
CA ALA A 196 8.58 -16.18 -2.02
C ALA A 196 9.08 -15.88 -0.59
N GLY A 197 8.26 -15.23 0.24
CA GLY A 197 8.60 -14.98 1.64
C GLY A 197 8.88 -16.26 2.43
N ALA A 198 8.08 -17.32 2.22
CA ALA A 198 8.29 -18.62 2.88
C ALA A 198 9.60 -19.32 2.45
N LEU A 199 10.06 -19.07 1.22
CA LEU A 199 11.31 -19.64 0.68
C LEU A 199 12.53 -18.74 0.93
N SER A 200 12.31 -17.54 1.43
CA SER A 200 13.31 -16.47 1.44
C SER A 200 14.53 -16.76 2.32
N LEU A 201 14.33 -17.45 3.44
CA LEU A 201 15.42 -17.84 4.35
C LEU A 201 16.37 -18.89 3.73
N GLN A 202 15.93 -19.63 2.71
CA GLN A 202 16.76 -20.66 2.05
C GLN A 202 17.31 -20.16 0.70
N HIS A 203 16.56 -19.29 0.00
CA HIS A 203 16.85 -18.85 -1.36
C HIS A 203 16.51 -17.36 -1.57
N GLY A 204 17.17 -16.47 -0.82
CA GLY A 204 16.89 -15.03 -0.81
C GLY A 204 16.92 -14.37 -2.19
N GLU A 205 17.89 -14.71 -3.05
CA GLU A 205 17.98 -14.14 -4.41
C GLU A 205 16.78 -14.52 -5.28
N ILE A 206 16.34 -15.80 -5.21
CA ILE A 206 15.19 -16.29 -5.96
C ILE A 206 13.93 -15.58 -5.46
N ALA A 207 13.77 -15.44 -4.14
CA ALA A 207 12.65 -14.74 -3.54
C ALA A 207 12.57 -13.29 -4.03
N PHE A 208 13.69 -12.57 -4.05
CA PHE A 208 13.75 -11.20 -4.58
C PHE A 208 13.26 -11.10 -6.03
N TRP A 209 13.77 -11.95 -6.92
CA TRP A 209 13.37 -11.94 -8.34
C TRP A 209 11.90 -12.34 -8.54
N VAL A 210 11.39 -13.28 -7.74
CA VAL A 210 9.96 -13.64 -7.77
C VAL A 210 9.08 -12.47 -7.36
N VAL A 211 9.45 -11.74 -6.31
CA VAL A 211 8.72 -10.56 -5.85
C VAL A 211 8.72 -9.47 -6.94
N MET A 212 9.89 -9.18 -7.52
CA MET A 212 10.00 -8.19 -8.60
C MET A 212 9.20 -8.59 -9.84
N ALA A 213 9.32 -9.83 -10.30
CA ALA A 213 8.57 -10.33 -11.45
C ALA A 213 7.05 -10.31 -11.21
N ALA A 214 6.60 -10.66 -10.01
CA ALA A 214 5.19 -10.66 -9.64
C ALA A 214 4.61 -9.23 -9.64
N VAL A 215 5.27 -8.28 -8.99
CA VAL A 215 4.78 -6.89 -8.85
C VAL A 215 4.86 -6.14 -10.17
N LEU A 216 6.02 -6.15 -10.84
CA LEU A 216 6.19 -5.46 -12.12
C LEU A 216 5.38 -6.12 -13.22
N GLY A 217 5.35 -7.46 -13.25
CA GLY A 217 4.55 -8.23 -14.19
C GLY A 217 3.07 -7.92 -14.06
N ALA A 218 2.52 -7.89 -12.83
CA ALA A 218 1.12 -7.52 -12.62
C ALA A 218 0.80 -6.11 -13.15
N GLY A 219 1.69 -5.14 -12.93
CA GLY A 219 1.55 -3.78 -13.45
C GLY A 219 1.57 -3.71 -14.98
N ILE A 220 2.58 -4.31 -15.60
CA ILE A 220 2.76 -4.33 -17.07
C ILE A 220 1.58 -5.03 -17.74
N VAL A 221 1.20 -6.22 -17.27
CA VAL A 221 0.11 -6.99 -17.86
C VAL A 221 -1.23 -6.26 -17.69
N THR A 222 -1.44 -5.59 -16.55
CA THR A 222 -2.64 -4.75 -16.35
C THR A 222 -2.70 -3.59 -17.33
N TYR A 223 -1.58 -2.90 -17.55
CA TYR A 223 -1.51 -1.81 -18.51
C TYR A 223 -1.77 -2.28 -19.95
N LEU A 224 -1.13 -3.39 -20.35
CA LEU A 224 -1.33 -4.01 -21.65
C LEU A 224 -2.79 -4.44 -21.84
N TYR A 225 -3.39 -5.07 -20.83
CA TYR A 225 -4.81 -5.45 -20.87
C TYR A 225 -5.71 -4.24 -21.08
N SER A 226 -5.44 -3.15 -20.34
CA SER A 226 -6.19 -1.90 -20.46
C SER A 226 -6.12 -1.33 -21.89
N PHE A 227 -4.93 -1.33 -22.50
CA PHE A 227 -4.72 -0.88 -23.89
C PHE A 227 -5.45 -1.78 -24.90
N LEU A 228 -5.41 -3.10 -24.72
CA LEU A 228 -6.09 -4.06 -25.59
C LEU A 228 -7.62 -3.89 -25.52
N VAL A 229 -8.18 -3.67 -24.33
CA VAL A 229 -9.62 -3.37 -24.15
C VAL A 229 -10.00 -2.08 -24.87
N TYR A 230 -9.17 -1.04 -24.77
CA TYR A 230 -9.37 0.21 -25.51
C TYR A 230 -9.40 -0.03 -27.04
N ARG A 231 -8.40 -0.77 -27.55
CA ARG A 231 -8.32 -1.10 -28.98
C ARG A 231 -9.49 -1.96 -29.47
N ASN A 232 -10.10 -2.75 -28.58
CA ASN A 232 -11.28 -3.56 -28.85
C ASN A 232 -12.61 -2.78 -28.68
N GLY A 233 -12.57 -1.45 -28.61
CA GLY A 233 -13.76 -0.61 -28.48
C GLY A 233 -14.43 -0.69 -27.11
N ASN A 234 -13.63 -0.80 -26.04
CA ASN A 234 -14.07 -0.91 -24.65
C ASN A 234 -14.95 -2.13 -24.34
N ARG A 235 -14.83 -3.19 -25.16
CA ARG A 235 -15.54 -4.47 -24.97
C ARG A 235 -14.65 -5.52 -24.31
N PRO A 236 -15.23 -6.47 -23.56
CA PRO A 236 -14.47 -7.56 -22.98
C PRO A 236 -13.75 -8.38 -24.07
N LEU A 237 -12.45 -8.62 -23.86
CA LEU A 237 -11.61 -9.41 -24.78
C LEU A 237 -12.00 -10.89 -24.84
N ARG A 238 -12.80 -11.37 -23.88
CA ARG A 238 -13.34 -12.72 -23.87
C ARG A 238 -14.87 -12.60 -23.83
N THR A 239 -15.51 -12.92 -24.94
CA THR A 239 -16.97 -13.16 -24.97
C THR A 239 -17.24 -14.40 -24.12
N ARG A 240 -18.08 -14.26 -23.10
CA ARG A 240 -18.69 -15.42 -22.43
C ARG A 240 -19.80 -15.98 -23.30
#